data_AF-A0AB34ZF19-F1
#
_entry.id   AF-A0AB34ZF19-F1
#
_cell.length_a   1.000
_cell.length_b   1.000
_cell.length_c   1.000
_cell.angle_alpha   90.00
_cell.angle_beta   90.00
_cell.angle_gamma   90.00
#
_symmetry.space_group_name_H-M   'P 1'
#
loop_
_entity.id
_entity.type
_entity.pdbx_description
1 polymer ?
#
loop_
_entity_poly.entity_id
_entity_poly.type
_entity_poly.pdbx_seq_one_letter_code
_entity_poly.pdbx_strand_id
1 'polypeptide(L)'
;MRRSTSSPKPSRKRATVPPPTQVVWRSLDPTLKPRPYLERTPIPEPRAEPRTPRRPGRPRAPQQCTVGYGYYPDSHQRIPTLRLRGRWLEQLGFAIGSKLHIRQRDGELVISVVRPTLITPQRMRAPHVPGPLLETSHDE
;
A
#
# COMPACT_ATOMS: atom_id res chain seq x y z
N MET A 1 -24.04 -44.04 14.77
CA MET A 1 -22.63 -44.17 14.34
C MET A 1 -22.48 -43.60 12.94
N ARG A 2 -21.56 -42.64 12.74
CA ARG A 2 -20.75 -42.31 11.52
C ARG A 2 -21.52 -41.98 10.21
N ARG A 3 -21.16 -41.01 9.36
CA ARG A 3 -20.09 -39.98 9.26
C ARG A 3 -20.53 -39.03 8.13
N SER A 4 -20.14 -37.76 8.22
CA SER A 4 -20.10 -36.79 7.11
C SER A 4 -19.27 -37.29 5.92
N THR A 5 -19.52 -36.78 4.71
CA THR A 5 -18.53 -36.02 3.91
C THR A 5 -19.13 -35.51 2.59
N SER A 6 -18.98 -34.20 2.39
CA SER A 6 -19.01 -33.51 1.10
C SER A 6 -18.03 -34.12 0.09
N SER A 7 -18.35 -34.07 -1.19
CA SER A 7 -17.35 -34.22 -2.27
C SER A 7 -17.61 -33.22 -3.42
N PRO A 8 -16.56 -32.67 -4.05
CA PRO A 8 -16.56 -31.32 -4.60
C PRO A 8 -16.90 -31.23 -6.09
N LYS A 9 -17.45 -30.08 -6.50
CA LYS A 9 -17.63 -29.70 -7.91
C LYS A 9 -16.25 -29.55 -8.58
N PRO A 10 -15.98 -30.19 -9.75
CA PRO A 10 -14.75 -29.97 -10.47
C PRO A 10 -14.71 -28.56 -11.07
N SER A 11 -13.66 -27.82 -10.73
CA SER A 11 -13.32 -26.52 -11.31
C SER A 11 -13.04 -26.68 -12.81
N ARG A 12 -13.89 -26.08 -13.66
CA ARG A 12 -13.65 -25.99 -15.11
C ARG A 12 -12.45 -25.07 -15.34
N LYS A 13 -11.25 -25.65 -15.57
CA LYS A 13 -10.08 -24.93 -16.06
C LYS A 13 -10.42 -24.31 -17.41
N ARG A 14 -10.64 -22.99 -17.45
CA ARG A 14 -10.71 -22.24 -18.70
C ARG A 14 -9.27 -22.15 -19.22
N ALA A 15 -9.00 -22.79 -20.36
CA ALA A 15 -7.74 -22.63 -21.06
C ALA A 15 -7.54 -21.15 -21.40
N THR A 16 -6.37 -20.59 -21.04
CA THR A 16 -5.97 -19.25 -21.45
C THR A 16 -5.67 -19.27 -22.93
N VAL A 17 -6.62 -18.79 -23.74
CA VAL A 17 -6.39 -18.51 -25.16
C VAL A 17 -5.39 -17.34 -25.22
N PRO A 18 -4.24 -17.47 -25.91
CA PRO A 18 -3.32 -16.36 -26.08
C PRO A 18 -4.01 -15.24 -26.87
N PRO A 19 -3.77 -13.96 -26.52
CA PRO A 19 -4.38 -12.85 -27.23
C PRO A 19 -3.92 -12.85 -28.70
N PRO A 20 -4.79 -12.42 -29.64
CA PRO A 20 -4.46 -12.39 -31.05
C PRO A 20 -3.23 -11.52 -31.33
N THR A 21 -2.26 -12.09 -32.05
CA THR A 21 -0.95 -11.47 -32.35
C THR A 21 -1.04 -10.30 -33.35
N GLN A 22 -2.20 -10.05 -33.94
CA GLN A 22 -2.38 -9.01 -34.95
C GLN A 22 -3.51 -8.05 -34.57
N VAL A 23 -3.13 -6.80 -34.30
CA VAL A 23 -4.09 -5.69 -34.20
C VAL A 23 -4.30 -5.15 -35.61
N VAL A 24 -5.40 -5.55 -36.25
CA VAL A 24 -5.80 -5.02 -37.55
C VAL A 24 -6.61 -3.75 -37.32
N TRP A 25 -5.98 -2.59 -37.53
CA TRP A 25 -6.67 -1.30 -37.51
C TRP A 25 -7.51 -1.17 -38.79
N ARG A 26 -8.84 -1.35 -38.66
CA ARG A 26 -9.79 -1.01 -39.73
C ARG A 26 -10.33 0.39 -39.48
N SER A 27 -10.07 1.32 -40.40
CA SER A 27 -10.72 2.64 -40.39
C SER A 27 -12.24 2.44 -40.54
N LEU A 28 -13.04 3.04 -39.65
CA LEU A 28 -14.49 2.92 -39.65
C LEU A 28 -15.18 3.79 -40.72
N ASP A 29 -14.44 4.71 -41.34
CA ASP A 29 -14.95 5.67 -42.32
C ASP A 29 -14.24 5.47 -43.68
N PRO A 30 -14.96 4.95 -44.70
CA PRO A 30 -14.40 4.69 -46.03
C PRO A 30 -14.19 5.96 -46.87
N THR A 31 -14.73 7.10 -46.43
CA THR A 31 -14.66 8.39 -47.14
C THR A 31 -13.39 9.18 -46.82
N LEU A 32 -12.67 8.80 -45.76
CA LEU A 32 -11.39 9.42 -45.41
C LEU A 32 -10.32 9.03 -46.41
N LYS A 33 -9.96 9.95 -47.31
CA LYS A 33 -8.77 9.79 -48.16
C LYS A 33 -7.53 9.71 -47.25
N PRO A 34 -6.73 8.63 -47.33
CA PRO A 34 -5.51 8.55 -46.55
C PRO A 34 -4.62 9.73 -46.92
N ARG A 35 -4.07 10.41 -45.90
CA ARG A 35 -3.12 11.49 -46.16
C ARG A 35 -1.96 10.91 -46.97
N PRO A 36 -1.59 11.49 -48.12
CA PRO A 36 -0.40 11.06 -48.83
C PRO A 36 0.78 11.23 -47.86
N TYR A 37 1.40 10.10 -47.53
CA TYR A 37 2.58 10.10 -46.69
C TYR A 37 3.68 10.75 -47.52
N LEU A 38 4.00 12.01 -47.25
CA LEU A 38 5.29 12.56 -47.69
C LEU A 38 6.37 11.69 -47.04
N GLU A 39 7.37 11.31 -47.84
CA GLU A 39 8.52 10.49 -47.45
C GLU A 39 8.88 10.75 -45.98
N ARG A 40 8.72 9.73 -45.13
CA ARG A 40 8.96 9.88 -43.70
C ARG A 40 10.43 10.25 -43.53
N THR A 41 10.73 11.44 -43.02
CA THR A 41 12.10 11.74 -42.59
C THR A 41 12.54 10.59 -41.67
N PRO A 42 13.66 9.91 -41.96
CA PRO A 42 14.14 8.82 -41.14
C PRO A 42 14.19 9.28 -39.68
N ILE A 43 13.59 8.50 -38.78
CA ILE A 43 13.71 8.76 -37.35
C ILE A 43 15.20 8.67 -37.03
N PRO A 44 15.84 9.73 -36.48
CA PRO A 44 17.24 9.67 -36.12
C PRO A 44 17.47 8.46 -35.22
N GLU A 45 18.53 7.70 -35.49
CA GLU A 45 18.88 6.55 -34.67
C GLU A 45 18.93 6.99 -33.20
N PRO A 46 18.27 6.25 -32.28
CA PRO A 46 18.28 6.59 -30.87
C PRO A 46 19.74 6.63 -30.41
N ARG A 47 20.19 7.83 -30.00
CA ARG A 47 21.56 8.08 -29.54
C ARG A 47 21.95 6.99 -28.53
N ALA A 48 22.93 6.17 -28.88
CA ALA A 48 23.43 5.03 -28.10
C ALA A 48 24.24 5.48 -26.87
N GLU A 49 23.92 6.63 -26.28
CA GLU A 49 24.55 7.01 -25.02
C GLU A 49 23.96 6.15 -23.92
N PRO A 50 24.79 5.49 -23.11
CA PRO A 50 24.32 4.84 -21.90
C PRO A 50 23.71 5.92 -21.02
N ARG A 51 22.36 5.97 -20.98
CA ARG A 51 21.62 6.82 -20.05
C ARG A 51 22.07 6.38 -18.66
N THR A 52 22.92 7.18 -18.02
CA THR A 52 23.34 6.92 -16.65
C THR A 52 22.07 6.71 -15.83
N PRO A 53 21.95 5.60 -15.08
CA PRO A 53 20.77 5.37 -14.27
C PRO A 53 20.60 6.58 -13.35
N ARG A 54 19.45 7.25 -13.45
CA ARG A 54 19.16 8.37 -12.55
C ARG A 54 19.30 7.84 -11.13
N ARG A 55 20.24 8.41 -10.36
CA ARG A 55 20.45 8.03 -8.96
C ARG A 55 19.07 8.05 -8.27
N PRO A 56 18.69 6.97 -7.55
CA PRO A 56 17.43 6.97 -6.82
C PRO A 56 17.42 8.18 -5.88
N GLY A 57 16.51 9.13 -6.13
CA GLY A 57 16.35 10.28 -5.25
C GLY A 57 16.02 9.82 -3.84
N ARG A 58 16.62 10.44 -2.83
CA ARG A 58 16.26 10.17 -1.43
C ARG A 58 14.76 10.46 -1.25
N PRO A 59 13.98 9.56 -0.64
CA PRO A 59 12.60 9.85 -0.30
C PRO A 59 12.54 11.09 0.59
N ARG A 60 11.75 12.09 0.20
CA ARG A 60 11.54 13.32 0.97
C ARG A 60 10.06 13.57 1.09
N ALA A 61 9.62 13.88 2.30
CA ALA A 61 8.26 14.32 2.54
C ALA A 61 8.03 15.70 1.89
N PRO A 62 6.87 15.94 1.26
CA PRO A 62 6.49 17.26 0.84
C PRO A 62 6.29 18.15 2.09
N GLN A 63 6.77 19.39 2.04
CA GLN A 63 6.57 20.35 3.14
C GLN A 63 5.17 20.96 3.13
N GLN A 64 4.51 20.99 1.98
CA GLN A 64 3.17 21.55 1.79
C GLN A 64 2.36 20.65 0.86
N CYS A 65 1.05 20.59 1.08
CA CYS A 65 0.11 19.93 0.18
C CYS A 65 -1.18 20.75 0.07
N THR A 66 -1.77 20.76 -1.12
CA THR A 66 -3.04 21.44 -1.39
C THR A 66 -4.18 20.44 -1.24
N VAL A 67 -5.25 20.86 -0.57
CA VAL A 67 -6.50 20.09 -0.48
C VAL A 67 -7.13 20.00 -1.87
N GLY A 68 -7.27 18.78 -2.38
CA GLY A 68 -8.04 18.51 -3.59
C GLY A 68 -9.51 18.27 -3.26
N TYR A 69 -10.29 17.86 -4.26
CA TYR A 69 -11.68 17.48 -4.06
C TYR A 69 -12.00 16.13 -4.70
N GLY A 70 -12.87 15.37 -4.06
CA GLY A 70 -13.60 14.23 -4.64
C GLY A 70 -15.10 14.54 -4.72
N TYR A 71 -15.88 13.55 -5.12
CA TYR A 71 -17.34 13.66 -5.21
C TYR A 71 -18.02 12.48 -4.52
N TYR A 72 -19.14 12.75 -3.84
CA TYR A 72 -20.07 11.67 -3.51
C TYR A 72 -20.66 11.09 -4.81
N PRO A 73 -20.80 9.76 -4.92
CA PRO A 73 -21.28 9.11 -6.15
C PRO A 73 -22.69 9.55 -6.53
N ASP A 74 -23.54 9.88 -5.56
CA ASP A 74 -24.98 10.08 -5.80
C ASP A 74 -25.43 11.55 -5.77
N SER A 75 -24.61 12.46 -5.20
CA SER A 75 -25.01 13.85 -4.97
C SER A 75 -24.17 14.89 -5.70
N HIS A 76 -23.13 14.48 -6.43
CA HIS A 76 -22.13 15.37 -7.04
C HIS A 76 -21.55 16.42 -6.07
N GLN A 77 -21.73 16.22 -4.76
CA GLN A 77 -21.24 17.13 -3.75
C GLN A 77 -19.74 16.94 -3.59
N ARG A 78 -19.00 18.06 -3.62
CA ARG A 78 -17.55 18.08 -3.44
C ARG A 78 -17.17 17.75 -2.00
N ILE A 79 -16.18 16.88 -1.86
CA ILE A 79 -15.62 16.48 -0.57
C ILE A 79 -14.13 16.87 -0.56
N PRO A 80 -13.63 17.53 0.49
CA PRO A 80 -12.21 17.83 0.60
C PRO A 80 -11.39 16.54 0.74
N THR A 81 -10.32 16.42 -0.04
CA THR A 81 -9.48 15.21 -0.08
C THR A 81 -8.01 15.56 -0.01
N LEU A 82 -7.27 14.86 0.87
CA LEU A 82 -5.81 14.91 0.94
C LEU A 82 -5.21 13.66 0.31
N ARG A 83 -4.22 13.82 -0.57
CA ARG A 83 -3.49 12.72 -1.21
C ARG A 83 -2.00 12.80 -0.89
N LEU A 84 -1.54 11.92 0.00
CA LEU A 84 -0.12 11.75 0.32
C LEU A 84 0.44 10.55 -0.46
N ARG A 85 1.64 10.68 -1.03
CA ARG A 85 2.29 9.60 -1.79
C ARG A 85 3.81 9.62 -1.67
N GLY A 86 4.42 8.45 -1.82
CA GLY A 86 5.87 8.27 -1.96
C GLY A 86 6.49 7.46 -0.82
N ARG A 87 7.72 7.00 -1.05
CA ARG A 87 8.49 6.13 -0.12
C ARG A 87 8.74 6.73 1.26
N TRP A 88 8.60 8.05 1.41
CA TRP A 88 8.76 8.72 2.71
C TRP A 88 7.63 8.33 3.68
N LEU A 89 6.44 7.96 3.19
CA LEU A 89 5.36 7.43 4.02
C LEU A 89 5.72 6.06 4.60
N GLU A 90 6.26 5.18 3.76
CA GLU A 90 6.72 3.84 4.16
C GLU A 90 7.81 3.92 5.23
N GLN A 91 8.75 4.86 5.10
CA GLN A 91 9.80 5.10 6.09
C GLN A 91 9.26 5.54 7.46
N LEU A 92 8.09 6.18 7.48
CA LEU A 92 7.38 6.55 8.71
C LEU A 92 6.44 5.43 9.22
N GLY A 93 6.39 4.29 8.53
CA GLY A 93 5.55 3.15 8.90
C GLY A 93 4.13 3.19 8.33
N PHE A 94 3.79 4.14 7.45
CA PHE A 94 2.49 4.19 6.77
C PHE A 94 2.45 3.19 5.61
N ALA A 95 2.46 1.90 5.95
CA ALA A 95 2.31 0.82 4.98
C ALA A 95 0.83 0.56 4.65
N ILE A 96 0.57 -0.05 3.50
CA ILE A 96 -0.78 -0.50 3.11
C ILE A 96 -1.32 -1.43 4.20
N GLY A 97 -2.55 -1.15 4.65
CA GLY A 97 -3.19 -1.92 5.73
C GLY A 97 -2.84 -1.47 7.15
N SER A 98 -1.96 -0.48 7.33
CA SER A 98 -1.65 0.06 8.66
C SER A 98 -2.86 0.79 9.26
N LYS A 99 -3.10 0.58 10.56
CA LYS A 99 -4.08 1.37 11.30
C LYS A 99 -3.50 2.72 11.66
N LEU A 100 -4.30 3.78 11.52
CA LEU A 100 -3.89 5.15 11.79
C LEU A 100 -4.70 5.73 12.94
N HIS A 101 -4.05 6.59 13.73
CA HIS A 101 -4.69 7.47 14.69
C HIS A 101 -4.75 8.88 14.11
N ILE A 102 -5.97 9.42 14.03
CA ILE A 102 -6.27 10.74 13.47
C ILE A 102 -6.75 11.63 14.61
N ARG A 103 -6.10 12.78 14.79
CA ARG A 103 -6.46 13.79 15.78
C ARG A 103 -6.64 15.14 15.12
N GLN A 104 -7.70 15.83 15.50
CA GLN A 104 -7.95 17.21 15.11
C GLN A 104 -7.63 18.16 16.26
N ARG A 105 -7.07 19.32 15.92
CA ARG A 105 -6.94 20.51 16.78
C ARG A 105 -7.30 21.75 15.96
N ASP A 106 -7.32 22.92 16.58
CA ASP A 106 -7.65 24.18 15.92
C ASP A 106 -6.72 24.44 14.72
N GLY A 107 -7.22 24.17 13.51
CA GLY A 107 -6.47 24.31 12.25
C GLY A 107 -5.48 23.18 11.93
N GLU A 108 -5.36 22.14 12.77
CA GLU A 108 -4.39 21.06 12.58
C GLU A 108 -5.04 19.68 12.46
N LEU A 109 -4.54 18.87 11.53
CA LEU A 109 -4.86 17.45 11.40
C LEU A 109 -3.58 16.64 11.59
N VAL A 110 -3.47 15.93 12.73
CA VAL A 110 -2.33 15.07 13.03
C VAL A 110 -2.69 13.63 12.72
N ILE A 111 -1.90 13.00 11.85
CA ILE A 111 -2.06 11.61 11.42
C ILE A 111 -0.83 10.84 11.87
N SER A 112 -1.03 9.74 12.58
CA SER A 112 0.06 8.90 13.11
C SER A 112 -0.25 7.42 12.92
N VAL A 113 0.79 6.58 12.79
CA VAL A 113 0.62 5.12 12.72
C VAL A 113 0.36 4.58 14.11
N VAL A 114 -0.65 3.72 14.25
CA VAL A 114 -0.88 2.98 15.49
C VAL A 114 0.24 1.95 15.64
N ARG A 115 1.16 2.18 16.58
CA ARG A 115 2.15 1.17 16.93
C ARG A 115 1.45 0.07 17.73
N PRO A 116 1.65 -1.21 17.39
CA PRO A 116 1.20 -2.29 18.27
C PRO A 116 1.94 -2.10 19.59
N THR A 117 1.17 -1.87 20.66
CA THR A 117 1.72 -1.86 22.00
C THR A 117 2.31 -3.26 22.21
N LEU A 118 3.63 -3.35 22.27
CA LEU A 118 4.25 -4.55 22.81
C LEU A 118 3.77 -4.60 24.25
N ILE A 119 2.84 -5.51 24.52
CA ILE A 119 2.51 -5.90 25.89
C ILE A 119 3.83 -6.45 26.42
N THR A 120 4.62 -5.61 27.09
CA THR A 120 5.73 -6.12 27.88
C THR A 120 5.03 -6.99 28.91
N PRO A 121 5.28 -8.32 28.96
CA PRO A 121 4.82 -9.07 30.10
C PRO A 121 5.42 -8.34 31.30
N GLN A 122 4.57 -7.78 32.17
CA GLN A 122 5.05 -7.34 33.47
C GLN A 122 5.83 -8.52 34.01
N ARG A 123 7.14 -8.32 34.19
CA ARG A 123 8.03 -9.32 34.79
C ARG A 123 7.29 -9.83 36.01
N MET A 124 6.85 -11.09 35.96
CA MET A 124 6.22 -11.76 37.10
C MET A 124 7.10 -11.44 38.30
N ARG A 125 6.59 -10.60 39.20
CA ARG A 125 7.25 -10.30 40.46
C ARG A 125 7.40 -11.66 41.11
N ALA A 126 8.65 -12.10 41.29
CA ALA A 126 8.94 -13.35 41.98
C ALA A 126 8.20 -13.33 43.32
N PRO A 127 7.51 -14.42 43.70
CA PRO A 127 6.90 -14.49 45.02
C PRO A 127 7.97 -14.21 46.06
N HIS A 128 7.67 -13.27 46.97
CA HIS A 128 8.50 -13.00 48.13
C HIS A 128 8.59 -14.30 48.93
N VAL A 129 9.76 -14.94 48.92
CA VAL A 129 10.06 -16.07 49.80
C VAL A 129 10.39 -15.47 51.16
N PRO A 130 9.56 -15.66 52.21
CA PRO A 130 9.95 -15.26 53.56
C PRO A 130 11.16 -16.11 53.97
N GLY A 131 12.23 -15.44 54.43
CA GLY A 131 13.42 -16.10 54.96
C GLY A 131 13.11 -16.94 56.20
N PRO A 132 13.94 -17.96 56.51
CA PRO A 132 13.70 -18.85 57.64
C PRO A 132 13.76 -18.07 58.95
N LEU A 133 12.75 -18.27 59.79
CA LEU A 133 12.74 -17.82 61.17
C LEU A 133 13.88 -18.56 61.89
N LEU A 134 14.87 -17.80 62.38
CA LEU A 134 15.88 -18.34 63.28
C LEU A 134 15.15 -18.84 64.53
N GLU A 135 15.21 -20.15 64.79
CA GLU A 135 14.85 -20.73 66.07
C GLU A 135 15.68 -20.07 67.16
N THR A 136 15.02 -19.29 68.01
CA THR A 136 15.59 -18.92 69.30
C THR A 136 15.48 -20.15 70.20
N SER A 137 16.58 -20.89 70.31
CA SER A 137 16.83 -21.77 71.46
C SER A 137 16.73 -20.94 72.74
N HIS A 138 15.68 -21.19 73.51
CA HIS A 138 15.69 -20.92 74.95
C HIS A 138 16.01 -22.23 75.65
N ASP A 139 17.28 -22.33 76.06
CA ASP A 139 17.68 -23.02 77.28
C ASP A 139 17.06 -22.26 78.46
N GLU A 140 16.16 -22.89 79.21
CA GLU A 140 16.19 -23.04 80.68
C GLU A 140 15.04 -23.96 81.16
#